data_AF-A0A0F7ZW00-F1
#
_entry.id   AF-A0A0F7ZW00-F1
#
_cell.length_a   1.000
_cell.length_b   1.000
_cell.length_c   1.000
_cell.angle_alpha   90.00
_cell.angle_beta   90.00
_cell.angle_gamma   90.00
#
_symmetry.space_group_name_H-M   'P 1'
#
loop_
_entity.id
_entity.type
_entity.pdbx_description
1 polymer ?
#
loop_
_entity_poly.entity_id
_entity_poly.type
_entity_poly.pdbx_seq_one_letter_code
_entity_poly.pdbx_strand_id
1 'polypeptide(L)'
;MKLLLHSQLALILPVAVGAFHRPVIRLDDPRFLDYRPPRPGDVRTSCPGLNTLANHGFLPRNGRGINLTSLMVAAFEGLGVSPETTGLITLAGLIESGNPVNHVFSLADVHMSNWGIEHDGSLSRKDRAEDPDVTRFDPDTWEVTYNELRKTPLINAIDFGRARAVRVKNQRRMNPSFNYNSRVASTSAAEIAKLMLTLGNMNGWVKLEYLQPFFEEERFPYHLGWRPHWFSADIASALGTAAFVLAADPNTLSRTSDGTVSLPSDILSRIAPKNISMTRGLIQIIRDAGFDHPAPFDEINRITSGRSLLLY
;
A
#
# COMPACT_ATOMS: atom_id res chain seq x y z
N MET A 1 8.24 -47.49 -46.86
CA MET A 1 7.00 -46.84 -46.38
C MET A 1 6.55 -47.53 -45.09
N LYS A 2 6.94 -47.01 -43.93
CA LYS A 2 6.38 -47.31 -42.59
C LYS A 2 6.75 -46.14 -41.68
N LEU A 3 5.80 -45.22 -41.49
CA LEU A 3 5.88 -44.16 -40.48
C LEU A 3 5.71 -44.79 -39.10
N LEU A 4 6.61 -44.48 -38.17
CA LEU A 4 6.41 -44.72 -36.73
C LEU A 4 6.51 -43.36 -36.03
N LEU A 5 5.36 -42.71 -35.86
CA LEU A 5 5.19 -41.60 -34.92
C LEU A 5 5.43 -42.12 -33.50
N HIS A 6 6.50 -41.67 -32.86
CA HIS A 6 6.63 -41.78 -31.40
C HIS A 6 6.18 -40.46 -30.78
N SER A 7 4.97 -40.46 -30.26
CA SER A 7 4.41 -39.43 -29.40
C SER A 7 5.15 -39.43 -28.06
N GLN A 8 6.00 -38.43 -27.81
CA GLN A 8 6.49 -38.16 -26.47
C GLN A 8 5.39 -37.43 -25.70
N LEU A 9 4.69 -38.15 -24.83
CA LEU A 9 3.86 -37.57 -23.78
C LEU A 9 4.76 -36.77 -22.84
N ALA A 10 4.65 -35.44 -22.88
CA ALA A 10 5.18 -34.59 -21.83
C ALA A 10 4.40 -34.89 -20.54
N LEU A 11 5.12 -35.44 -19.54
CA LEU A 11 4.61 -35.61 -18.19
C LEU A 11 4.36 -34.21 -17.61
N ILE A 12 3.11 -33.76 -17.60
CA ILE A 12 2.72 -32.57 -16.84
C ILE A 12 2.72 -33.01 -15.37
N LEU A 13 3.82 -32.74 -14.67
CA LEU A 13 3.84 -32.81 -13.21
C LEU A 13 2.82 -31.79 -12.69
N PRO A 14 1.83 -32.20 -11.87
CA PRO A 14 0.96 -31.23 -11.23
C PRO A 14 1.83 -30.34 -10.36
N VAL A 15 1.77 -29.02 -10.59
CA VAL A 15 2.24 -28.04 -9.62
C VAL A 15 1.51 -28.38 -8.33
N ALA A 16 2.24 -28.85 -7.32
CA ALA A 16 1.68 -29.06 -6.00
C ALA A 16 1.10 -27.72 -5.56
N VAL A 17 -0.23 -27.63 -5.51
CA VAL A 17 -0.93 -26.56 -4.82
C VAL A 17 -0.57 -26.76 -3.35
N GLY A 18 0.53 -26.16 -2.92
CA GLY A 18 0.92 -26.17 -1.52
C GLY A 18 -0.28 -25.64 -0.73
N ALA A 19 -0.74 -26.41 0.25
CA ALA A 19 -1.72 -25.91 1.21
C ALA A 19 -1.16 -24.59 1.76
N PHE A 20 -1.88 -23.49 1.54
CA PHE A 20 -1.50 -22.20 2.12
C PHE A 20 -1.42 -22.43 3.63
N HIS A 21 -0.20 -22.35 4.17
CA HIS A 21 0.00 -22.39 5.60
C HIS A 21 -0.61 -21.11 6.16
N ARG A 22 -1.25 -21.20 7.33
CA ARG A 22 -1.80 -20.04 8.03
C ARG A 22 -0.74 -18.92 8.07
N PRO A 23 -1.04 -17.72 7.55
CA PRO A 23 -0.10 -16.61 7.59
C PRO A 23 0.21 -16.23 9.04
N VAL A 24 1.49 -16.09 9.37
CA VAL A 24 1.95 -15.77 10.72
C VAL A 24 3.11 -14.79 10.65
N ILE A 25 3.06 -13.74 11.46
CA ILE A 25 4.20 -12.86 11.70
C ILE A 25 5.19 -13.59 12.62
N ARG A 26 6.32 -14.02 12.05
CA ARG A 26 7.45 -14.59 12.80
C ARG A 26 8.51 -13.51 13.02
N LEU A 27 8.61 -12.99 14.23
CA LEU A 27 9.54 -11.90 14.52
C LEU A 27 11.02 -12.31 14.33
N ASP A 28 11.33 -13.60 14.40
CA ASP A 28 12.64 -14.19 14.15
C ASP A 28 12.87 -14.59 12.67
N ASP A 29 11.94 -14.27 11.77
CA ASP A 29 12.11 -14.56 10.34
C ASP A 29 13.36 -13.86 9.79
N PRO A 30 14.34 -14.61 9.25
CA PRO A 30 15.62 -14.02 8.81
C PRO A 30 15.43 -13.02 7.65
N ARG A 31 14.32 -13.06 6.92
CA ARG A 31 13.99 -12.10 5.86
C ARG A 31 13.99 -10.66 6.35
N PHE A 32 13.65 -10.40 7.62
CA PHE A 32 13.71 -9.05 8.19
C PHE A 32 15.11 -8.43 8.18
N LEU A 33 16.17 -9.26 8.24
CA LEU A 33 17.57 -8.82 8.24
C LEU A 33 18.25 -9.01 6.87
N ASP A 34 17.67 -9.80 5.97
CA ASP A 34 18.19 -10.09 4.62
C ASP A 34 17.79 -9.02 3.58
N TYR A 35 18.10 -7.75 3.88
CA TYR A 35 17.93 -6.66 2.91
C TYR A 35 18.87 -6.83 1.71
N ARG A 36 18.32 -6.68 0.51
CA ARG A 36 19.09 -6.62 -0.73
C ARG A 36 18.47 -5.56 -1.65
N PRO A 37 19.24 -4.57 -2.12
CA PRO A 37 18.74 -3.59 -3.07
C PRO A 37 18.32 -4.28 -4.39
N PRO A 38 17.41 -3.68 -5.18
CA PRO A 38 17.01 -4.21 -6.48
C PRO A 38 18.22 -4.33 -7.42
N ARG A 39 18.28 -5.41 -8.18
CA ARG A 39 19.29 -5.63 -9.23
C ARG A 39 18.82 -5.06 -10.57
N PRO A 40 19.73 -4.83 -11.54
CA PRO A 40 19.32 -4.53 -12.91
C PRO A 40 18.33 -5.57 -13.43
N GLY A 41 17.17 -5.10 -13.90
CA GLY A 41 16.08 -5.95 -14.41
C GLY A 41 14.99 -6.29 -13.39
N ASP A 42 15.23 -6.12 -12.09
CA ASP A 42 14.17 -6.19 -11.07
C ASP A 42 13.23 -4.99 -11.23
N VAL A 43 11.93 -5.20 -11.01
CA VAL A 43 10.92 -4.11 -11.11
C VAL A 43 10.39 -3.72 -9.74
N ARG A 44 10.04 -2.45 -9.60
CA ARG A 44 9.54 -1.81 -8.40
C ARG A 44 8.33 -0.94 -8.72
N THR A 45 7.70 -0.40 -7.70
CA THR A 45 6.53 0.48 -7.77
C THR A 45 6.81 1.82 -7.10
N SER A 46 5.86 2.76 -7.14
CA SER A 46 5.91 4.01 -6.36
C SER A 46 5.67 3.79 -4.85
N CYS A 47 5.18 2.61 -4.45
CA CYS A 47 4.93 2.25 -3.05
C CYS A 47 6.20 1.73 -2.33
N PRO A 48 6.75 2.45 -1.34
CA PRO A 48 7.94 2.00 -0.60
C PRO A 48 7.71 0.72 0.20
N GLY A 49 6.48 0.48 0.69
CA GLY A 49 6.15 -0.74 1.44
C GLY A 49 6.26 -2.01 0.58
N LEU A 50 5.69 -1.99 -0.63
CA LEU A 50 5.77 -3.14 -1.55
C LEU A 50 7.20 -3.37 -2.03
N ASN A 51 7.95 -2.30 -2.27
CA ASN A 51 9.36 -2.40 -2.62
C ASN A 51 10.20 -2.98 -1.48
N THR A 52 9.92 -2.58 -0.23
CA THR A 52 10.56 -3.14 0.97
C THR A 52 10.31 -4.64 1.09
N LEU A 53 9.06 -5.09 0.88
CA LEU A 53 8.73 -6.52 0.86
C LEU A 53 9.54 -7.30 -0.19
N ALA A 54 9.72 -6.75 -1.39
CA ALA A 54 10.54 -7.37 -2.43
C ALA A 54 12.04 -7.33 -2.09
N ASN A 55 12.55 -6.22 -1.55
CA ASN A 55 13.95 -6.06 -1.12
C ASN A 55 14.34 -6.98 0.05
N HIS A 56 13.35 -7.53 0.77
CA HIS A 56 13.56 -8.49 1.86
C HIS A 56 13.13 -9.93 1.52
N GLY A 57 12.57 -10.16 0.32
CA GLY A 57 12.16 -11.50 -0.12
C GLY A 57 10.85 -12.00 0.51
N PHE A 58 10.01 -11.11 1.05
CA PHE A 58 8.61 -11.45 1.36
C PHE A 58 7.77 -11.53 0.08
N LEU A 59 8.06 -10.65 -0.88
CA LEU A 59 7.64 -10.79 -2.28
C LEU A 59 8.81 -11.31 -3.13
N PRO A 60 8.55 -11.86 -4.33
CA PRO A 60 9.60 -12.18 -5.29
C PRO A 60 10.54 -10.98 -5.50
N ARG A 61 11.85 -11.17 -5.27
CA ARG A 61 12.83 -10.07 -5.30
C ARG A 61 12.89 -9.34 -6.65
N ASN A 62 12.56 -10.05 -7.73
CA ASN A 62 12.46 -9.50 -9.08
C ASN A 62 11.20 -8.66 -9.34
N GLY A 63 10.28 -8.59 -8.37
CA GLY A 63 9.03 -7.83 -8.43
C GLY A 63 7.98 -8.40 -9.39
N ARG A 64 8.04 -9.68 -9.77
CA ARG A 64 7.14 -10.30 -10.76
C ARG A 64 6.49 -11.57 -10.22
N GLY A 65 5.42 -12.02 -10.89
CA GLY A 65 4.75 -13.26 -10.53
C GLY A 65 3.89 -13.14 -9.27
N ILE A 66 3.35 -11.94 -9.03
CA ILE A 66 2.58 -11.60 -7.83
C ILE A 66 1.10 -11.70 -8.17
N ASN A 67 0.30 -12.28 -7.28
CA ASN A 67 -1.15 -12.24 -7.33
C ASN A 67 -1.73 -11.66 -6.02
N LEU A 68 -3.03 -11.42 -6.00
CA LEU A 68 -3.74 -10.85 -4.85
C LEU A 68 -3.42 -11.58 -3.53
N THR A 69 -3.52 -12.91 -3.51
CA THR A 69 -3.25 -13.73 -2.32
C THR A 69 -1.80 -13.60 -1.85
N SER A 70 -0.83 -13.74 -2.74
CA SER A 70 0.59 -13.63 -2.40
C SER A 70 0.95 -12.24 -1.85
N LEU A 71 0.32 -11.18 -2.37
CA LEU A 71 0.54 -9.82 -1.91
C LEU A 71 -0.07 -9.60 -0.52
N MET A 72 -1.30 -10.10 -0.27
CA MET A 72 -1.90 -10.07 1.08
C MET A 72 -1.05 -10.80 2.12
N VAL A 73 -0.61 -12.01 1.81
CA VAL A 73 0.23 -12.80 2.74
C VAL A 73 1.55 -12.10 3.00
N ALA A 74 2.24 -11.62 1.96
CA ALA A 74 3.52 -10.91 2.13
C ALA A 74 3.37 -9.62 2.94
N ALA A 75 2.32 -8.83 2.68
CA ALA A 75 2.05 -7.60 3.41
C ALA A 75 1.74 -7.88 4.90
N PHE A 76 1.00 -8.95 5.20
CA PHE A 76 0.76 -9.36 6.57
C PHE A 76 2.03 -9.89 7.25
N GLU A 77 2.75 -10.82 6.64
CA GLU A 77 3.95 -11.41 7.26
C GLU A 77 5.09 -10.40 7.44
N GLY A 78 5.28 -9.50 6.47
CA GLY A 78 6.40 -8.56 6.46
C GLY A 78 6.09 -7.21 7.10
N LEU A 79 4.91 -6.61 6.84
CA LEU A 79 4.55 -5.30 7.37
C LEU A 79 3.53 -5.39 8.51
N GLY A 80 2.89 -6.55 8.71
CA GLY A 80 1.80 -6.69 9.65
C GLY A 80 0.47 -6.14 9.16
N VAL A 81 0.38 -5.73 7.89
CA VAL A 81 -0.82 -5.05 7.36
C VAL A 81 -1.98 -6.03 7.29
N SER A 82 -3.14 -5.59 7.77
CA SER A 82 -4.36 -6.39 7.81
C SER A 82 -4.79 -6.84 6.39
N PRO A 83 -5.18 -8.12 6.20
CA PRO A 83 -5.40 -8.70 4.88
C PRO A 83 -6.56 -8.05 4.12
N GLU A 84 -7.59 -7.56 4.79
CA GLU A 84 -8.69 -6.84 4.16
C GLU A 84 -8.26 -5.51 3.54
N THR A 85 -7.35 -4.77 4.19
CA THR A 85 -6.80 -3.52 3.64
C THR A 85 -6.03 -3.80 2.36
N THR A 86 -5.06 -4.71 2.41
CA THR A 86 -4.24 -5.08 1.26
C THR A 86 -5.09 -5.68 0.14
N GLY A 87 -6.02 -6.56 0.49
CA GLY A 87 -6.92 -7.22 -0.43
C GLY A 87 -7.86 -6.25 -1.15
N LEU A 88 -8.45 -5.29 -0.43
CA LEU A 88 -9.34 -4.30 -1.01
C LEU A 88 -8.60 -3.36 -1.98
N ILE A 89 -7.41 -2.88 -1.61
CA ILE A 89 -6.59 -2.01 -2.46
C ILE A 89 -6.16 -2.75 -3.73
N THR A 90 -5.68 -3.99 -3.59
CA THR A 90 -5.24 -4.79 -4.74
C THR A 90 -6.40 -5.12 -5.67
N LEU A 91 -7.56 -5.50 -5.10
CA LEU A 91 -8.77 -5.77 -5.85
C LEU A 91 -9.26 -4.54 -6.62
N ALA A 92 -9.23 -3.36 -6.00
CA ALA A 92 -9.58 -2.10 -6.65
C ALA A 92 -8.69 -1.85 -7.88
N GLY A 93 -7.38 -2.01 -7.75
CA GLY A 93 -6.43 -1.82 -8.86
C GLY A 93 -6.58 -2.84 -9.98
N LEU A 94 -6.86 -4.10 -9.65
CA LEU A 94 -7.19 -5.13 -10.66
C LEU A 94 -8.46 -4.75 -11.45
N ILE A 95 -9.50 -4.30 -10.76
CA ILE A 95 -10.75 -3.86 -11.41
C ILE A 95 -10.51 -2.65 -12.31
N GLU A 96 -9.81 -1.62 -11.83
CA GLU A 96 -9.54 -0.40 -12.61
C GLU A 96 -8.67 -0.69 -13.83
N SER A 97 -7.72 -1.62 -13.71
CA SER A 97 -6.88 -2.05 -14.84
C SER A 97 -7.55 -3.05 -15.79
N GLY A 98 -8.81 -3.44 -15.52
CA GLY A 98 -9.56 -4.39 -16.35
C GLY A 98 -9.09 -5.84 -16.21
N ASN A 99 -8.34 -6.15 -15.16
CA ASN A 99 -7.76 -7.47 -14.90
C ASN A 99 -8.69 -8.33 -14.02
N PRO A 100 -8.73 -9.66 -14.25
CA PRO A 100 -9.48 -10.57 -13.40
C PRO A 100 -8.81 -10.74 -12.02
N VAL A 101 -9.57 -11.20 -11.03
CA VAL A 101 -9.11 -11.38 -9.63
C VAL A 101 -7.89 -12.31 -9.51
N ASN A 102 -7.79 -13.32 -10.37
CA ASN A 102 -6.68 -14.27 -10.39
C ASN A 102 -5.50 -13.83 -11.27
N HIS A 103 -5.50 -12.58 -11.75
CA HIS A 103 -4.42 -12.05 -12.57
C HIS A 103 -3.09 -12.07 -11.81
N VAL A 104 -2.02 -12.42 -12.53
CA VAL A 104 -0.65 -12.40 -12.05
C VAL A 104 0.04 -11.18 -12.65
N PHE A 105 0.48 -10.27 -11.80
CA PHE A 105 1.06 -8.99 -12.14
C PHE A 105 2.50 -8.86 -11.59
N SER A 106 3.09 -7.71 -11.89
CA SER A 106 4.37 -7.25 -11.39
C SER A 106 4.21 -5.95 -10.60
N LEU A 107 5.19 -5.59 -9.77
CA LEU A 107 5.18 -4.31 -9.06
C LEU A 107 5.14 -3.11 -10.02
N ALA A 108 5.68 -3.26 -11.24
CA ALA A 108 5.59 -2.21 -12.25
C ALA A 108 4.14 -1.91 -12.66
N ASP A 109 3.22 -2.87 -12.60
CA ASP A 109 1.83 -2.65 -12.99
C ASP A 109 1.09 -1.74 -11.98
N VAL A 110 1.48 -1.79 -10.70
CA VAL A 110 0.79 -1.12 -9.59
C VAL A 110 0.84 0.41 -9.67
N HIS A 111 1.87 0.98 -10.30
CA HIS A 111 2.04 2.44 -10.45
C HIS A 111 1.58 2.95 -11.83
N MET A 112 1.03 2.08 -12.68
CA MET A 112 0.49 2.47 -13.97
C MET A 112 -0.81 3.25 -13.78
N SER A 113 -1.06 4.21 -14.67
CA SER A 113 -2.24 5.09 -14.59
C SER A 113 -3.57 4.33 -14.59
N ASN A 114 -3.64 3.19 -15.28
CA ASN A 114 -4.83 2.33 -15.32
C ASN A 114 -5.04 1.49 -14.04
N TRP A 115 -4.01 1.32 -13.20
CA TRP A 115 -4.18 0.72 -11.86
C TRP A 115 -4.82 1.71 -10.88
N GLY A 116 -4.64 3.02 -11.16
CA GLY A 116 -5.43 4.10 -10.58
C GLY A 116 -5.12 4.44 -9.12
N ILE A 117 -3.98 4.03 -8.58
CA ILE A 117 -3.56 4.42 -7.22
C ILE A 117 -2.61 5.64 -7.26
N GLU A 118 -1.71 5.68 -8.23
CA GLU A 118 -0.68 6.71 -8.34
C GLU A 118 -1.27 8.11 -8.55
N HIS A 119 -0.66 9.12 -7.92
CA HIS A 119 -1.14 10.48 -7.91
C HIS A 119 -0.03 11.52 -7.67
N ASP A 120 -0.35 12.76 -8.05
CA ASP A 120 0.51 13.93 -7.85
C ASP A 120 0.70 14.30 -6.36
N GLY A 121 1.80 15.01 -6.09
CA GLY A 121 2.15 15.51 -4.78
C GLY A 121 2.64 14.42 -3.84
N SER A 122 3.21 13.34 -4.35
CA SER A 122 3.76 12.26 -3.53
C SER A 122 4.79 12.78 -2.51
N LEU A 123 4.94 12.06 -1.40
CA LEU A 123 5.86 12.45 -0.32
C LEU A 123 7.34 12.38 -0.73
N SER A 124 7.69 11.46 -1.63
CA SER A 124 9.09 11.13 -1.97
C SER A 124 9.32 10.84 -3.46
N ARG A 125 8.30 11.05 -4.30
CA ARG A 125 8.34 10.81 -5.76
C ARG A 125 7.95 12.10 -6.47
N LYS A 126 8.60 12.37 -7.59
CA LYS A 126 8.20 13.44 -8.53
C LYS A 126 6.82 13.14 -9.11
N ASP A 127 6.12 14.20 -9.50
CA ASP A 127 4.86 14.05 -10.24
C ASP A 127 5.17 13.55 -11.65
N ARG A 128 4.23 12.85 -12.29
CA ARG A 128 4.45 12.28 -13.63
C ARG A 128 4.77 13.31 -14.71
N ALA A 129 4.32 14.56 -14.50
CA ALA A 129 4.64 15.69 -15.37
C ALA A 129 6.12 16.10 -15.31
N GLU A 130 6.82 15.78 -14.22
CA GLU A 130 8.23 16.08 -13.99
C GLU A 130 9.15 14.90 -14.34
N ASP A 131 8.73 13.68 -13.99
CA ASP A 131 9.43 12.44 -14.35
C ASP A 131 8.41 11.34 -14.73
N PRO A 132 8.46 10.78 -15.95
CA PRO A 132 7.56 9.71 -16.35
C PRO A 132 7.73 8.42 -15.52
N ASP A 133 8.91 8.19 -14.92
CA ASP A 133 9.22 7.04 -14.07
C ASP A 133 8.98 7.36 -12.59
N VAL A 134 7.71 7.33 -12.20
CA VAL A 134 7.23 7.58 -10.83
C VAL A 134 7.61 6.48 -9.81
N THR A 135 8.38 5.45 -10.22
CA THR A 135 8.85 4.42 -9.27
C THR A 135 10.04 4.88 -8.44
N ARG A 136 10.79 5.85 -8.96
CA ARG A 136 12.06 6.28 -8.37
C ARG A 136 11.84 7.13 -7.14
N PHE A 137 12.55 6.79 -6.07
CA PHE A 137 12.75 7.72 -4.96
C PHE A 137 13.46 8.97 -5.46
N ASP A 138 12.93 10.15 -5.12
CA ASP A 138 13.49 11.44 -5.48
C ASP A 138 13.97 12.18 -4.21
N PRO A 139 15.29 12.35 -4.01
CA PRO A 139 15.85 12.99 -2.82
C PRO A 139 15.34 14.42 -2.60
N ASP A 140 15.21 15.23 -3.66
CA ASP A 140 14.80 16.63 -3.55
C ASP A 140 13.32 16.72 -3.10
N THR A 141 12.46 15.88 -3.68
CA THR A 141 11.06 15.76 -3.25
C THR A 141 10.96 15.29 -1.80
N TRP A 142 11.74 14.26 -1.43
CA TRP A 142 11.74 13.75 -0.08
C TRP A 142 12.26 14.78 0.93
N GLU A 143 13.27 15.57 0.58
CA GLU A 143 13.82 16.61 1.45
C GLU A 143 12.74 17.63 1.86
N VAL A 144 11.87 18.04 0.93
CA VAL A 144 10.74 18.93 1.24
C VAL A 144 9.83 18.32 2.33
N THR A 145 9.53 17.03 2.23
CA THR A 145 8.74 16.31 3.24
C THR A 145 9.52 16.17 4.55
N TYR A 146 10.77 15.70 4.48
CA TYR A 146 11.61 15.38 5.62
C TYR A 146 11.95 16.61 6.46
N ASN A 147 12.12 17.79 5.83
CA ASN A 147 12.34 19.07 6.50
C ASN A 147 11.20 19.43 7.48
N GLU A 148 9.96 19.06 7.15
CA GLU A 148 8.82 19.24 8.04
C GLU A 148 8.79 18.19 9.15
N LEU A 149 9.03 16.92 8.80
CA LEU A 149 8.95 15.80 9.74
C LEU A 149 10.06 15.83 10.81
N ARG A 150 11.28 16.24 10.45
CA ARG A 150 12.44 16.25 11.36
C ARG A 150 12.38 17.30 12.48
N LYS A 151 11.30 18.09 12.55
CA LYS A 151 11.06 19.06 13.62
C LYS A 151 10.76 18.38 14.97
N THR A 152 10.41 17.09 14.94
CA THR A 152 10.16 16.27 16.13
C THR A 152 10.76 14.88 15.95
N PRO A 153 11.33 14.23 16.99
CA PRO A 153 11.80 12.85 16.90
C PRO A 153 10.66 11.83 16.83
N LEU A 154 9.44 12.21 17.24
CA LEU A 154 8.27 11.36 17.27
C LEU A 154 7.11 12.07 16.56
N ILE A 155 6.65 11.47 15.46
CA ILE A 155 5.81 12.09 14.44
C ILE A 155 4.38 11.54 14.57
N ASN A 156 3.40 12.42 14.63
CA ASN A 156 1.98 12.05 14.63
C ASN A 156 1.27 12.44 13.32
N ALA A 157 -0.05 12.23 13.25
CA ALA A 157 -0.85 12.50 12.06
C ALA A 157 -0.84 13.97 11.63
N ILE A 158 -0.77 14.89 12.60
CA ILE A 158 -0.74 16.33 12.33
C ILE A 158 0.60 16.73 11.73
N ASP A 159 1.70 16.16 12.21
CA ASP A 159 3.04 16.41 11.64
C ASP A 159 3.14 15.91 10.19
N PHE A 160 2.64 14.70 9.92
CA PHE A 160 2.54 14.20 8.55
C PHE A 160 1.59 15.03 7.68
N GLY A 161 0.45 15.47 8.23
CA GLY A 161 -0.47 16.36 7.52
C GLY A 161 0.18 17.69 7.15
N ARG A 162 0.98 18.30 8.05
CA ARG A 162 1.78 19.50 7.73
C ARG A 162 2.78 19.23 6.60
N ALA A 163 3.51 18.12 6.67
CA ALA A 163 4.45 17.72 5.61
C ALA A 163 3.73 17.53 4.26
N ARG A 164 2.57 16.86 4.26
CA ARG A 164 1.71 16.72 3.07
C ARG A 164 1.25 18.08 2.54
N ALA A 165 0.84 19.00 3.42
CA ALA A 165 0.39 20.33 3.02
C ALA A 165 1.52 21.15 2.37
N VAL A 166 2.75 21.03 2.88
CA VAL A 166 3.93 21.63 2.25
C VAL A 166 4.16 21.03 0.86
N ARG A 167 4.06 19.70 0.71
CA ARG A 167 4.14 19.04 -0.61
C ARG A 167 3.07 19.51 -1.59
N VAL A 168 1.80 19.59 -1.18
CA VAL A 168 0.71 20.12 -2.03
C VAL A 168 0.99 21.57 -2.46
N LYS A 169 1.37 22.43 -1.52
CA LYS A 169 1.66 23.85 -1.83
C LYS A 169 2.87 24.00 -2.75
N ASN A 170 3.89 23.16 -2.55
CA ASN A 170 5.07 23.13 -3.41
C ASN A 170 4.70 22.69 -4.83
N GLN A 171 3.96 21.60 -5.01
CA GLN A 171 3.57 21.15 -6.36
C GLN A 171 2.61 22.09 -7.08
N ARG A 172 1.68 22.74 -6.36
CA ARG A 172 0.85 23.82 -6.94
C ARG A 172 1.66 24.96 -7.58
N ARG A 173 2.92 25.15 -7.16
CA ARG A 173 3.82 26.18 -7.70
C ARG A 173 4.70 25.67 -8.84
N MET A 174 5.11 24.40 -8.77
CA MET A 174 6.13 23.84 -9.68
C MET A 174 5.54 23.08 -10.86
N ASN A 175 4.38 22.44 -10.68
CA ASN A 175 3.71 21.62 -11.69
C ASN A 175 2.43 22.33 -12.18
N PRO A 176 2.43 22.95 -13.37
CA PRO A 176 1.25 23.64 -13.92
C PRO A 176 0.06 22.70 -14.19
N SER A 177 0.31 21.40 -14.32
CA SER A 177 -0.70 20.35 -14.49
C SER A 177 -1.10 19.65 -13.20
N PHE A 178 -0.66 20.15 -12.04
CA PHE A 178 -0.88 19.52 -10.74
C PHE A 178 -2.35 19.24 -10.47
N ASN A 179 -2.68 17.96 -10.25
CA ASN A 179 -4.04 17.51 -9.97
C ASN A 179 -4.23 17.14 -8.50
N TYR A 180 -5.06 17.90 -7.80
CA TYR A 180 -5.44 17.62 -6.41
C TYR A 180 -6.96 17.61 -6.24
N ASN A 181 -7.57 16.50 -6.63
CA ASN A 181 -8.99 16.21 -6.43
C ASN A 181 -9.25 15.42 -5.14
N SER A 182 -10.51 15.19 -4.83
CA SER A 182 -11.03 14.47 -3.67
C SER A 182 -10.48 13.05 -3.54
N ARG A 183 -10.25 12.37 -4.67
CA ARG A 183 -9.65 11.04 -4.69
C ARG A 183 -8.17 11.10 -4.30
N VAL A 184 -7.41 12.06 -4.84
CA VAL A 184 -5.99 12.27 -4.46
C VAL A 184 -5.86 12.65 -2.99
N ALA A 185 -6.72 13.54 -2.47
CA ALA A 185 -6.73 13.88 -1.05
C ALA A 185 -7.00 12.64 -0.17
N SER A 186 -7.99 11.84 -0.54
CA SER A 186 -8.38 10.63 0.18
C SER A 186 -7.29 9.55 0.14
N THR A 187 -6.75 9.24 -1.05
CA THR A 187 -5.69 8.24 -1.23
C THR A 187 -4.42 8.65 -0.50
N SER A 188 -3.95 9.89 -0.68
CA SER A 188 -2.71 10.34 -0.05
C SER A 188 -2.80 10.41 1.48
N ALA A 189 -3.95 10.80 2.04
CA ALA A 189 -4.17 10.74 3.49
C ALA A 189 -4.21 9.30 4.00
N ALA A 190 -4.85 8.38 3.27
CA ALA A 190 -4.89 6.96 3.61
C ALA A 190 -3.52 6.28 3.46
N GLU A 191 -2.65 6.72 2.56
CA GLU A 191 -1.26 6.22 2.45
C GLU A 191 -0.42 6.62 3.66
N ILE A 192 -0.51 7.89 4.07
CA ILE A 192 0.13 8.39 5.29
C ILE A 192 -0.36 7.62 6.51
N ALA A 193 -1.68 7.42 6.63
CA ALA A 193 -2.25 6.64 7.72
C ALA A 193 -1.70 5.20 7.76
N LYS A 194 -1.63 4.52 6.61
CA LYS A 194 -1.07 3.17 6.52
C LYS A 194 0.42 3.14 6.90
N LEU A 195 1.20 4.11 6.43
CA LEU A 195 2.61 4.27 6.83
C LEU A 195 2.73 4.40 8.35
N MET A 196 1.90 5.26 8.96
CA MET A 196 1.91 5.50 10.40
C MET A 196 1.53 4.27 11.21
N LEU A 197 0.47 3.56 10.79
CA LEU A 197 0.00 2.37 11.50
C LEU A 197 0.95 1.18 11.32
N THR A 198 1.74 1.16 10.25
CA THR A 198 2.76 0.13 9.98
C THR A 198 4.06 0.39 10.72
N LEU A 199 4.59 1.63 10.66
CA LEU A 199 5.89 1.98 11.25
C LEU A 199 5.79 2.53 12.67
N GLY A 200 4.61 2.98 13.08
CA GLY A 200 4.38 3.59 14.38
C GLY A 200 4.09 2.58 15.47
N ASN A 201 3.99 3.11 16.70
CA ASN A 201 3.47 2.35 17.84
C ASN A 201 1.93 2.22 17.79
N MET A 202 1.34 1.54 18.76
CA MET A 202 -0.12 1.36 18.87
C MET A 202 -0.92 2.67 18.93
N ASN A 203 -0.29 3.80 19.27
CA ASN A 203 -0.94 5.12 19.30
C ASN A 203 -0.77 5.87 17.96
N GLY A 204 -0.17 5.24 16.94
CA GLY A 204 0.08 5.83 15.61
C GLY A 204 1.27 6.78 15.54
N TRP A 205 2.14 6.81 16.55
CA TRP A 205 3.31 7.69 16.54
C TRP A 205 4.51 6.98 15.92
N VAL A 206 5.13 7.61 14.93
CA VAL A 206 6.27 7.07 14.18
C VAL A 206 7.56 7.72 14.65
N LYS A 207 8.58 6.91 14.94
CA LYS A 207 9.91 7.47 15.19
C LYS A 207 10.51 8.00 13.90
N LEU A 208 11.08 9.19 13.92
CA LEU A 208 11.73 9.81 12.75
C LEU A 208 12.79 8.89 12.14
N GLU A 209 13.59 8.21 12.98
CA GLU A 209 14.66 7.29 12.55
C GLU A 209 14.16 6.11 11.71
N TYR A 210 12.87 5.75 11.80
CA TYR A 210 12.30 4.66 11.00
C TYR A 210 12.00 5.09 9.56
N LEU A 211 11.83 6.39 9.30
CA LEU A 211 11.40 6.87 7.99
C LEU A 211 12.52 6.84 6.95
N GLN A 212 13.75 7.17 7.34
CA GLN A 212 14.88 7.23 6.40
C GLN A 212 15.16 5.89 5.71
N PRO A 213 15.43 4.78 6.42
CA PRO A 213 15.66 3.50 5.75
C PRO A 213 14.41 3.02 4.97
N PHE A 214 13.21 3.37 5.43
CA PHE A 214 11.98 2.95 4.76
C PHE A 214 11.74 3.69 3.43
N PHE A 215 12.04 4.98 3.35
CA PHE A 215 11.85 5.76 2.12
C PHE A 215 13.09 5.78 1.21
N GLU A 216 14.29 5.91 1.79
CA GLU A 216 15.54 6.12 1.05
C GLU A 216 16.17 4.79 0.59
N GLU A 217 16.05 3.73 1.40
CA GLU A 217 16.60 2.40 1.09
C GLU A 217 15.53 1.38 0.72
N GLU A 218 14.25 1.69 1.00
CA GLU A 218 13.13 0.74 0.94
C GLU A 218 13.46 -0.54 1.71
N ARG A 219 13.80 -0.32 2.98
CA ARG A 219 14.31 -1.32 3.92
C ARG A 219 13.54 -1.25 5.22
N PHE A 220 13.30 -2.41 5.84
CA PHE A 220 12.72 -2.43 7.18
C PHE A 220 13.68 -1.78 8.20
N PRO A 221 13.19 -0.88 9.08
CA PRO A 221 13.96 -0.33 10.19
C PRO A 221 14.15 -1.34 11.34
N TYR A 222 14.25 -2.63 11.03
CA TYR A 222 14.33 -3.72 12.02
C TYR A 222 15.57 -3.62 12.92
N HIS A 223 16.68 -3.13 12.35
CA HIS A 223 17.93 -2.86 13.06
C HIS A 223 17.85 -1.67 14.05
N LEU A 224 16.84 -0.81 13.89
CA LEU A 224 16.51 0.30 14.80
C LEU A 224 15.45 -0.09 15.83
N GLY A 225 15.07 -1.38 15.88
CA GLY A 225 14.12 -1.91 16.84
C GLY A 225 12.65 -1.92 16.38
N TRP A 226 12.35 -1.50 15.14
CA TRP A 226 10.99 -1.65 14.60
C TRP A 226 10.62 -3.14 14.47
N ARG A 227 9.36 -3.46 14.79
CA ARG A 227 8.77 -4.79 14.61
C ARG A 227 7.36 -4.63 14.03
N PRO A 228 6.93 -5.50 13.11
CA PRO A 228 5.56 -5.46 12.60
C PRO A 228 4.55 -5.77 13.70
N HIS A 229 3.38 -5.12 13.62
CA HIS A 229 2.24 -5.36 14.50
C HIS A 229 1.19 -6.21 13.78
N TRP A 230 0.52 -7.10 14.50
CA TRP A 230 -0.55 -7.92 13.92
C TRP A 230 -1.74 -7.05 13.51
N PHE A 231 -2.23 -7.27 12.29
CA PHE A 231 -3.42 -6.59 11.75
C PHE A 231 -3.33 -5.06 11.82
N SER A 232 -2.12 -4.53 11.65
CA SER A 232 -1.90 -3.09 11.54
C SER A 232 -2.60 -2.53 10.30
N ALA A 233 -2.89 -1.24 10.33
CA ALA A 233 -3.47 -0.54 9.19
C ALA A 233 -4.79 -1.17 8.67
N ASP A 234 -5.62 -1.72 9.57
CA ASP A 234 -7.00 -2.07 9.26
C ASP A 234 -7.76 -0.85 8.72
N ILE A 235 -8.83 -1.09 7.96
CA ILE A 235 -9.52 -0.03 7.21
C ILE A 235 -10.07 1.06 8.15
N ALA A 236 -10.67 0.69 9.29
CA ALA A 236 -11.23 1.66 10.22
C ALA A 236 -10.14 2.56 10.82
N SER A 237 -9.04 1.98 11.32
CA SER A 237 -7.90 2.73 11.86
C SER A 237 -7.25 3.61 10.80
N ALA A 238 -7.10 3.12 9.57
CA ALA A 238 -6.53 3.87 8.47
C ALA A 238 -7.38 5.08 8.09
N LEU A 239 -8.71 4.92 8.01
CA LEU A 239 -9.62 6.03 7.70
C LEU A 239 -9.70 7.07 8.82
N GLY A 240 -9.72 6.63 10.08
CA GLY A 240 -9.68 7.53 11.26
C GLY A 240 -8.39 8.34 11.30
N THR A 241 -7.24 7.69 11.14
CA THR A 241 -5.92 8.35 11.10
C THR A 241 -5.82 9.30 9.91
N ALA A 242 -6.33 8.91 8.73
CA ALA A 242 -6.33 9.76 7.54
C ALA A 242 -7.16 11.04 7.72
N ALA A 243 -8.27 10.99 8.45
CA ALA A 243 -9.05 12.19 8.79
C ALA A 243 -8.23 13.18 9.64
N PHE A 244 -7.43 12.69 10.60
CA PHE A 244 -6.50 13.54 11.36
C PHE A 244 -5.40 14.15 10.49
N VAL A 245 -4.88 13.40 9.50
CA VAL A 245 -3.89 13.93 8.54
C VAL A 245 -4.50 15.11 7.77
N LEU A 246 -5.72 14.97 7.26
CA LEU A 246 -6.42 16.06 6.55
C LEU A 246 -6.69 17.27 7.46
N ALA A 247 -6.99 17.04 8.73
CA ALA A 247 -7.28 18.08 9.72
C ALA A 247 -6.08 18.99 10.04
N ALA A 248 -4.85 18.60 9.68
CA ALA A 248 -3.64 19.38 9.94
C ALA A 248 -3.59 20.72 9.19
N ASP A 249 -4.13 20.76 7.97
CA ASP A 249 -4.29 21.98 7.16
C ASP A 249 -5.52 21.81 6.24
N PRO A 250 -6.75 21.98 6.77
CA PRO A 250 -7.96 21.68 6.02
C PRO A 250 -8.13 22.55 4.76
N ASN A 251 -7.59 23.77 4.77
CA ASN A 251 -7.63 24.66 3.62
C ASN A 251 -6.81 24.13 2.43
N THR A 252 -5.72 23.42 2.72
CA THR A 252 -4.85 22.84 1.70
C THR A 252 -5.23 21.41 1.36
N LEU A 253 -5.56 20.61 2.39
CA LEU A 253 -5.70 19.16 2.28
C LEU A 253 -7.13 18.70 2.05
N SER A 254 -8.10 19.33 2.72
CA SER A 254 -9.52 18.95 2.64
C SER A 254 -10.26 19.62 1.50
N ARG A 255 -9.88 20.86 1.13
CA ARG A 255 -10.49 21.60 0.01
C ARG A 255 -9.80 21.22 -1.30
N THR A 256 -10.49 20.40 -2.08
CA THR A 256 -9.99 19.83 -3.36
C THR A 256 -10.67 20.48 -4.55
N SER A 257 -10.21 20.17 -5.76
CA SER A 257 -10.76 20.73 -7.00
C SER A 257 -12.21 20.34 -7.30
N ASP A 258 -12.71 19.23 -6.75
CA ASP A 258 -14.04 18.66 -7.01
C ASP A 258 -14.85 18.42 -5.72
N GLY A 259 -14.47 19.04 -4.61
CA GLY A 259 -15.24 18.98 -3.36
C GLY A 259 -14.40 19.05 -2.09
N THR A 260 -15.02 18.69 -0.97
CA THR A 260 -14.36 18.62 0.35
C THR A 260 -14.27 17.18 0.83
N VAL A 261 -13.14 16.82 1.46
CA VAL A 261 -12.92 15.54 2.14
C VAL A 261 -12.43 15.82 3.55
N SER A 262 -13.13 15.34 4.56
CA SER A 262 -12.76 15.60 5.96
C SER A 262 -13.05 14.45 6.91
N LEU A 263 -14.10 13.67 6.63
CA LEU A 263 -14.52 12.57 7.48
C LEU A 263 -14.00 11.22 6.96
N PRO A 264 -13.84 10.21 7.84
CA PRO A 264 -13.57 8.83 7.42
C PRO A 264 -14.50 8.32 6.32
N SER A 265 -15.79 8.67 6.39
CA SER A 265 -16.80 8.31 5.38
C SER A 265 -16.57 8.98 4.04
N ASP A 266 -16.10 10.24 4.04
CA ASP A 266 -15.77 10.95 2.80
C ASP A 266 -14.62 10.22 2.11
N ILE A 267 -13.55 9.93 2.87
CA ILE A 267 -12.35 9.24 2.37
C ILE A 267 -12.75 7.89 1.75
N LEU A 268 -13.49 7.06 2.50
CA LEU A 268 -13.93 5.75 2.02
C LEU A 268 -14.74 5.87 0.73
N SER A 269 -15.68 6.82 0.64
CA SER A 269 -16.53 6.99 -0.55
C SER A 269 -15.74 7.36 -1.81
N ARG A 270 -14.56 7.97 -1.69
CA ARG A 270 -13.73 8.40 -2.83
C ARG A 270 -12.75 7.33 -3.31
N ILE A 271 -12.37 6.38 -2.45
CA ILE A 271 -11.35 5.36 -2.76
C ILE A 271 -11.88 3.93 -2.79
N ALA A 272 -13.05 3.67 -2.20
CA ALA A 272 -13.64 2.34 -2.22
C ALA A 272 -14.03 1.93 -3.65
N PRO A 273 -13.92 0.63 -4.00
CA PRO A 273 -14.45 0.12 -5.26
C PRO A 273 -15.95 0.41 -5.36
N LYS A 274 -16.40 0.91 -6.51
CA LYS A 274 -17.84 1.20 -6.74
C LYS A 274 -18.71 -0.06 -6.77
N ASN A 275 -18.14 -1.25 -6.95
CA ASN A 275 -18.87 -2.51 -7.07
C ASN A 275 -18.74 -3.39 -5.81
N ILE A 276 -19.66 -3.22 -4.86
CA ILE A 276 -19.76 -3.97 -3.59
C ILE A 276 -20.02 -5.48 -3.79
N SER A 277 -20.44 -5.94 -4.98
CA SER A 277 -20.62 -7.39 -5.21
C SER A 277 -19.29 -8.15 -5.17
N MET A 278 -18.17 -7.50 -5.52
CA MET A 278 -16.84 -8.13 -5.52
C MET A 278 -16.19 -8.20 -4.13
N THR A 279 -16.63 -7.38 -3.17
CA THR A 279 -16.15 -7.46 -1.78
C THR A 279 -16.61 -8.73 -1.04
N ARG A 280 -17.69 -9.39 -1.49
CA ARG A 280 -18.04 -10.74 -0.97
C ARG A 280 -17.05 -11.81 -1.42
N GLY A 281 -16.51 -11.68 -2.64
CA GLY A 281 -15.44 -12.54 -3.13
C GLY A 281 -14.17 -12.39 -2.28
N LEU A 282 -13.88 -11.17 -1.81
CA LEU A 282 -12.71 -10.91 -0.97
C LEU A 282 -12.72 -11.69 0.35
N ILE A 283 -13.88 -11.85 1.01
CA ILE A 283 -14.00 -12.67 2.22
C ILE A 283 -13.52 -14.10 1.97
N GLN A 284 -13.97 -14.70 0.86
CA GLN A 284 -13.57 -16.07 0.52
C GLN A 284 -12.07 -16.13 0.21
N ILE A 285 -11.53 -15.16 -0.53
CA ILE A 285 -10.10 -15.11 -0.86
C ILE A 285 -9.24 -14.97 0.40
N ILE A 286 -9.67 -14.17 1.39
CA ILE A 286 -8.96 -14.05 2.68
C ILE A 286 -8.99 -15.37 3.46
N ARG A 287 -10.12 -16.10 3.45
CA ARG A 287 -10.20 -17.44 4.05
C ARG A 287 -9.30 -18.44 3.34
N ASP A 288 -9.33 -18.45 2.01
CA ASP A 288 -8.53 -19.36 1.17
C ASP A 288 -7.03 -19.08 1.30
N ALA A 289 -6.66 -17.83 1.60
CA ALA A 289 -5.30 -17.44 1.95
C ALA A 289 -4.86 -17.91 3.35
N GLY A 290 -5.74 -18.54 4.13
CA GLY A 290 -5.46 -19.12 5.44
C GLY A 290 -5.65 -18.16 6.62
N PHE A 291 -6.23 -16.98 6.42
CA PHE A 291 -6.58 -16.08 7.51
C PHE A 291 -7.88 -16.52 8.18
N ASP A 292 -7.88 -16.55 9.52
CA ASP A 292 -9.00 -17.02 10.34
C ASP A 292 -9.39 -16.05 11.46
N HIS A 293 -8.62 -14.99 11.67
CA HIS A 293 -8.94 -13.96 12.67
C HIS A 293 -10.23 -13.21 12.28
N PRO A 294 -11.16 -12.97 13.22
CA PRO A 294 -12.47 -12.39 12.90
C PRO A 294 -12.41 -10.94 12.39
N ALA A 295 -11.49 -10.12 12.91
CA ALA A 295 -11.46 -8.67 12.64
C ALA A 295 -11.47 -8.27 11.15
N PRO A 296 -10.62 -8.84 10.26
CA PRO A 296 -10.70 -8.59 8.82
C PRO A 296 -12.08 -8.83 8.20
N PHE A 297 -12.77 -9.89 8.63
CA PHE A 297 -14.08 -10.27 8.10
C PHE A 297 -15.18 -9.34 8.60
N ASP A 298 -15.15 -8.99 9.89
CA ASP A 298 -16.08 -8.06 10.50
C ASP A 298 -15.98 -6.68 9.84
N GLU A 299 -14.78 -6.24 9.53
CA GLU A 299 -14.53 -4.96 8.86
C GLU A 299 -15.07 -4.93 7.42
N ILE A 300 -14.87 -6.00 6.63
CA ILE A 300 -15.47 -6.10 5.30
C ILE A 300 -17.01 -6.12 5.40
N ASN A 301 -17.57 -6.87 6.34
CA ASN A 301 -19.02 -6.90 6.56
C ASN A 301 -19.58 -5.54 6.95
N ARG A 302 -18.86 -4.78 7.77
CA ARG A 302 -19.22 -3.41 8.17
C ARG A 302 -19.28 -2.48 6.96
N ILE A 303 -18.25 -2.49 6.12
CA ILE A 303 -18.17 -1.65 4.91
C ILE A 303 -19.26 -2.03 3.89
N THR A 304 -19.45 -3.34 3.65
CA THR A 304 -20.39 -3.83 2.63
C THR A 304 -21.86 -3.75 3.03
N SER A 305 -22.16 -3.70 4.33
CA SER A 305 -23.52 -3.50 4.82
C SER A 305 -23.98 -2.04 4.80
N GLY A 306 -23.11 -1.10 4.41
CA GLY A 306 -23.43 0.33 4.41
C GLY A 306 -23.63 0.91 5.81
N ARG A 307 -23.25 0.19 6.87
CA ARG A 307 -23.28 0.74 8.24
C ARG A 307 -22.20 1.80 8.34
N SER A 308 -22.67 3.04 8.53
CA SER A 308 -21.84 4.25 8.62
C SER A 308 -20.67 4.09 9.61
N LEU A 309 -19.54 4.72 9.29
CA LEU A 309 -18.36 4.92 10.16
C LEU A 309 -18.65 5.80 11.41
N LEU A 310 -19.92 6.08 11.72
CA LEU A 310 -20.38 6.96 12.81
C LEU A 310 -20.11 6.45 14.23
N LEU A 311 -19.37 5.37 14.40
CA LEU A 311 -19.11 4.75 15.70
C LEU A 311 -17.61 4.48 15.89
N TYR A 312 -16.77 5.51 15.87
CA TYR A 312 -15.52 5.62 16.64
C TYR A 312 -15.13 7.10 16.76
#